data_AF-W1YQD4-F1
#
_entry.id   AF-W1YQD4-F1
#
_cell.length_a   1.000
_cell.length_b   1.000
_cell.length_c   1.000
_cell.angle_alpha   90.00
_cell.angle_beta   90.00
_cell.angle_gamma   90.00
#
_symmetry.space_group_name_H-M   'P 1'
#
loop_
_entity.id
_entity.type
_entity.pdbx_description
1 polymer ?
#
loop_
_entity_poly.entity_id
_entity_poly.type
_entity_poly.pdbx_seq_one_letter_code
_entity_poly.pdbx_strand_id
1 'polypeptide(L)' 'LAMKALRQKFGINENMTHVEKGLPEEVIPDLAEHLQAGIVVLGTVGRTGISAAFLGNTAEQVIDHLRC' A
#
# COMPACT_ATOMS: atom_id res chain seq x y z
N LEU A 1 7.14 -15.32 2.24
CA LEU A 1 6.48 -16.27 1.31
C LEU A 1 5.33 -15.63 0.54
N ALA A 2 4.41 -14.91 1.20
CA ALA A 2 3.26 -14.27 0.56
C ALA A 2 3.63 -13.36 -0.63
N MET A 3 4.60 -12.46 -0.47
CA MET A 3 5.00 -11.56 -1.56
C MET A 3 5.61 -12.28 -2.76
N LYS A 4 6.44 -13.31 -2.53
CA LYS A 4 7.00 -14.15 -3.60
C LYS A 4 5.90 -14.83 -4.43
N ALA A 5 4.89 -15.39 -3.77
CA ALA A 5 3.75 -16.02 -4.45
C ALA A 5 2.93 -15.00 -5.26
N LEU A 6 2.67 -13.80 -4.70
CA LEU A 6 1.90 -12.75 -5.35
C LEU A 6 2.61 -12.24 -6.61
N ARG A 7 3.90 -11.89 -6.51
CA ARG A 7 4.66 -11.36 -7.65
C ARG A 7 4.78 -12.38 -8.78
N GLN A 8 4.97 -13.66 -8.45
CA GLN A 8 5.02 -14.73 -9.45
C GLN A 8 3.69 -14.92 -10.16
N LYS A 9 2.56 -14.86 -9.43
CA LYS A 9 1.21 -14.96 -10.01
C LYS A 9 0.93 -13.87 -11.04
N PHE A 10 1.43 -12.65 -10.82
CA PHE A 10 1.19 -11.50 -11.70
C PHE A 10 2.38 -11.14 -12.61
N GLY A 11 3.44 -11.95 -12.64
CA GLY A 11 4.60 -11.73 -13.51
C GLY A 11 5.46 -10.50 -13.15
N ILE A 12 5.51 -10.12 -11.88
CA ILE A 12 6.30 -8.97 -11.38
C ILE A 12 7.69 -9.45 -10.93
N ASN A 13 8.73 -8.76 -11.43
CA ASN A 13 10.13 -9.03 -11.09
C ASN A 13 10.42 -8.76 -9.60
N GLU A 14 11.37 -9.50 -9.03
CA GLU A 14 11.71 -9.39 -7.60
C GLU A 14 12.22 -8.01 -7.20
N ASN A 15 13.00 -7.36 -8.08
CA ASN A 15 13.53 -6.01 -7.87
C ASN A 15 12.46 -4.91 -7.91
N MET A 16 11.23 -5.23 -8.34
CA MET A 16 10.07 -4.33 -8.35
C MET A 16 9.12 -4.62 -7.18
N THR A 17 9.54 -5.43 -6.22
CA THR A 17 8.77 -5.74 -5.01
C THR A 17 9.56 -5.38 -3.77
N HIS A 18 8.91 -4.71 -2.82
CA HIS A 18 9.53 -4.19 -1.62
C HIS A 18 8.86 -4.83 -0.41
N VAL A 19 9.65 -5.30 0.55
CA VAL A 19 9.18 -5.84 1.82
C VAL A 19 9.96 -5.16 2.93
N GLU A 20 9.32 -4.15 3.50
CA GLU A 20 9.92 -3.27 4.48
C GLU A 20 9.34 -3.51 5.89
N LYS A 21 10.12 -3.19 6.91
CA LYS A 21 9.67 -3.22 8.31
C LYS A 21 9.30 -1.81 8.76
N GLY A 22 8.10 -1.63 9.27
CA GLY A 22 7.67 -0.36 9.87
C GLY A 22 6.16 -0.21 9.87
N LEU A 23 5.69 0.97 10.27
CA LEU A 23 4.28 1.35 10.15
C LEU A 23 3.96 1.70 8.69
N PRO A 24 2.84 1.22 8.11
CA PRO A 24 2.49 1.52 6.73
C PRO A 24 2.45 3.01 6.40
N GLU A 25 1.95 3.84 7.32
CA GLU A 25 1.83 5.29 7.20
C GLU A 25 3.18 6.03 7.18
N GLU A 26 4.26 5.39 7.60
CA GLU A 26 5.63 5.92 7.49
C GLU A 26 6.31 5.35 6.23
N VAL A 27 6.23 4.03 6.06
CA VAL A 27 7.00 3.30 5.04
C VAL A 27 6.48 3.54 3.63
N ILE A 28 5.16 3.56 3.43
CA ILE A 28 4.57 3.67 2.09
C ILE A 28 4.85 5.06 1.47
N PRO A 29 4.64 6.18 2.18
CA PRO A 29 4.99 7.51 1.65
C PRO A 29 6.47 7.65 1.33
N ASP A 30 7.36 7.21 2.25
CA ASP A 30 8.80 7.28 2.05
C ASP A 30 9.24 6.49 0.81
N LEU A 31 8.71 5.28 0.63
CA LEU A 31 9.01 4.45 -0.53
C LEU A 31 8.40 5.03 -1.82
N ALA A 32 7.19 5.60 -1.77
CA ALA A 32 6.57 6.25 -2.91
C ALA A 32 7.39 7.46 -3.38
N GLU A 33 7.91 8.26 -2.44
CA GLU A 33 8.83 9.36 -2.74
C GLU A 33 10.16 8.82 -3.30
N HIS A 34 10.75 7.79 -2.71
CA HIS A 34 11.99 7.19 -3.22
C HIS A 34 11.86 6.65 -4.65
N LEU A 35 10.73 6.00 -4.96
CA LEU A 35 10.42 5.46 -6.29
C LEU A 35 9.92 6.52 -7.27
N GLN A 36 9.69 7.76 -6.82
CA GLN A 36 9.03 8.82 -7.59
C GLN A 36 7.71 8.33 -8.19
N ALA A 37 6.90 7.66 -7.36
CA ALA A 37 5.63 7.08 -7.78
C ALA A 37 4.67 8.19 -8.24
N GLY A 38 4.09 8.04 -9.44
CA GLY A 38 3.05 8.95 -9.92
C GLY A 38 1.63 8.61 -9.42
N ILE A 39 1.45 7.42 -8.85
CA ILE A 39 0.19 6.99 -8.22
C ILE A 39 0.46 5.85 -7.24
N VAL A 40 -0.25 5.85 -6.12
CA VAL A 40 -0.27 4.73 -5.16
C VAL A 40 -1.67 4.13 -5.13
N VAL A 41 -1.75 2.80 -5.25
CA VAL A 41 -3.01 2.05 -5.17
C VAL A 41 -3.09 1.35 -3.82
N LEU A 42 -4.06 1.73 -3.00
CA LEU A 42 -4.33 1.14 -1.69
C LEU A 42 -5.66 0.39 -1.70
N GLY A 43 -5.68 -0.80 -1.12
CA GLY A 43 -6.91 -1.54 -0.85
C GLY A 43 -7.48 -1.16 0.52
N THR A 44 -8.79 -0.96 0.59
CA THR A 44 -9.51 -0.77 1.86
C THR A 44 -10.42 -1.97 2.12
N VAL A 45 -10.73 -2.24 3.39
CA VAL A 45 -11.69 -3.29 3.73
C VAL A 45 -13.09 -2.75 3.50
N GLY A 46 -13.76 -3.20 2.45
CA GLY A 46 -15.18 -2.93 2.25
C GLY A 46 -16.03 -3.66 3.29
N ARG A 47 -16.34 -3.00 4.42
CA ARG A 47 -17.38 -3.48 5.33
C ARG A 47 -18.73 -2.98 4.80
N THR A 48 -19.68 -3.89 4.58
CA THR A 48 -21.05 -3.52 4.19
C THR A 48 -21.83 -2.91 5.38
N GLY A 49 -22.77 -1.98 5.13
CA GLY A 49 -23.58 -1.30 6.16
C GLY A 49 -23.02 0.04 6.67
N ILE A 50 -23.38 0.49 7.88
CA ILE A 50 -22.97 1.78 8.50
C ILE A 50 -21.43 1.94 8.58
N SER A 51 -20.67 0.85 8.40
CA SER A 51 -19.20 0.85 8.33
C SER A 51 -18.64 1.15 6.93
N ALA A 52 -19.47 1.36 5.91
CA ALA A 52 -19.06 1.59 4.51
C ALA A 52 -18.41 2.97 4.27
N ALA A 53 -18.47 3.88 5.24
CA ALA A 53 -17.85 5.21 5.15
C ALA A 53 -16.40 5.25 5.66
N PHE A 54 -15.86 4.15 6.22
CA PHE A 54 -14.51 4.14 6.76
C PHE A 54 -13.53 3.55 5.75
N LEU A 55 -12.56 4.35 5.28
CA LEU A 55 -11.43 3.89 4.45
C LEU A 55 -10.54 2.87 5.19
N GLY A 56 -10.74 2.69 6.50
CA GLY A 56 -9.88 1.88 7.36
C GLY A 56 -8.70 2.72 7.85
N ASN A 57 -8.46 2.70 9.16
CA ASN A 57 -7.52 3.61 9.83
C ASN A 57 -6.14 3.66 9.15
N THR A 58 -5.62 2.51 8.72
CA THR A 58 -4.32 2.44 8.04
C THR A 58 -4.31 3.13 6.68
N ALA A 59 -5.35 2.95 5.85
CA ALA A 59 -5.38 3.58 4.53
C ALA A 59 -5.52 5.10 4.66
N GLU A 60 -6.35 5.55 5.61
CA GLU A 60 -6.49 6.97 5.95
C GLU A 60 -5.16 7.59 6.39
N GLN A 61 -4.47 6.98 7.35
CA GLN A 61 -3.17 7.45 7.83
C GLN A 61 -2.08 7.48 6.75
N VAL A 62 -2.10 6.54 5.80
CA VAL A 62 -1.16 6.55 4.66
C VAL A 62 -1.48 7.70 3.70
N ILE A 63 -2.76 7.88 3.35
CA ILE A 63 -3.20 8.92 2.41
C ILE A 63 -2.83 10.31 2.90
N ASP A 64 -2.95 10.58 4.21
CA ASP A 64 -2.60 11.87 4.81
C ASP A 64 -1.13 12.28 4.59
N HIS A 65 -0.25 11.31 4.33
CA HIS A 65 1.18 11.54 4.15
C HIS A 65 1.67 11.40 2.69
N LEU A 66 0.81 10.96 1.76
CA LEU A 66 1.18 10.78 0.35
C LEU A 66 1.34 12.12 -0.39
N ARG A 67 2.31 12.17 -1.31
CA ARG A 67 2.67 13.37 -2.10
C ARG A 67 2.57 13.18 -3.62
N CYS A 68 2.02 12.05 -4.05
CA CYS A 68 1.77 11.73 -5.45
C CYS A 68 0.30 11.95 -5.82
#